data_AF-A0A654D412-F1
#
_entry.id   AF-A0A654D412-F1
#
_cell.length_a   1.000
_cell.length_b   1.000
_cell.length_c   1.000
_cell.angle_alpha   90.00
_cell.angle_beta   90.00
_cell.angle_gamma   90.00
#
_symmetry.space_group_name_H-M   'P 1'
#
loop_
_entity.id
_entity.type
_entity.pdbx_description
1 polymer ?
#
loop_
_entity_poly.entity_id
_entity_poly.type
_entity_poly.pdbx_seq_one_letter_code
_entity_poly.pdbx_strand_id
1 'polypeptide(L)'
;MDIKQPTNSRTREAMEQFIRQKDENGLYNYSLFHALDGSDFLQDYQLFSEGKLTGDQADQLLRDTLRRQHIAHMRVVHPQLDIEAMVMHLARDRCERKSNQALKAFCTWHREFQPLRLVDTQAFDPLKGTLVIHATKTVPLAIALGQPKDVALKHLVKTIDEGLNALEFTADRYPHIRTGFLHHFLIAYPELWRQTNTEPYHFLGEPMIRIMPGGGMRPDRAVIEGPAGKSLIRCPGWIPLELIFFTLDYLVGIDSDVLDAKHLLREGTRSEVWLDRCPNLEEGLPIIERLLACGVVHPAIERIEGIAAKLSEAGKRAALLCYAKGSDAISSELAQAIVEVSPESYDQVFVQVKKFPYLQRLTNLKWPSDEQLLKLSPKTKRLLLEGDLGI
;
A
#
# COMPACT_ATOMS: atom_id res chain seq x y z
N MET A 1 -27.27 39.66 24.63
CA MET A 1 -26.69 39.26 23.33
C MET A 1 -27.29 37.91 22.98
N ASP A 2 -28.38 37.94 22.21
CA ASP A 2 -29.02 36.74 21.68
C ASP A 2 -28.13 36.12 20.60
N ILE A 3 -27.67 34.90 20.86
CA ILE A 3 -27.03 34.08 19.85
C ILE A 3 -28.15 33.50 19.00
N LYS A 4 -28.33 34.05 17.79
CA LYS A 4 -29.23 33.52 16.77
C LYS A 4 -28.96 32.03 16.56
N GLN A 5 -29.96 31.20 16.87
CA GLN A 5 -30.00 29.80 16.44
C GLN A 5 -29.98 29.75 14.90
N PRO A 6 -29.22 28.84 14.27
CA PRO A 6 -29.33 28.65 12.84
C PRO A 6 -30.68 27.99 12.53
N THR A 7 -31.57 28.79 11.94
CA THR A 7 -32.80 28.37 11.28
C THR A 7 -32.47 27.56 10.04
N ASN A 8 -32.54 26.24 10.15
CA ASN A 8 -32.98 25.39 9.04
C ASN A 8 -33.71 24.17 9.63
N SER A 9 -35.03 24.27 9.75
CA SER A 9 -35.86 23.20 10.31
C SER A 9 -35.71 21.88 9.54
N ARG A 10 -35.42 21.95 8.24
CA ARG A 10 -35.13 20.78 7.40
C ARG A 10 -33.86 20.03 7.79
N THR A 11 -32.82 20.70 8.27
CA THR A 11 -31.56 20.05 8.68
C THR A 11 -31.72 19.38 10.05
N ARG A 12 -32.54 19.98 10.94
CA ARG A 12 -32.86 19.42 12.26
C ARG A 12 -33.84 18.26 12.16
N GLU A 13 -34.87 18.34 11.31
CA GLU A 13 -35.79 17.24 11.02
C GLU A 13 -35.08 16.08 10.29
N ALA A 14 -34.16 16.37 9.35
CA ALA A 14 -33.35 15.34 8.72
C ALA A 14 -32.40 14.66 9.72
N MET A 15 -31.78 15.41 10.64
CA MET A 15 -30.99 14.84 11.74
C MET A 15 -31.85 14.02 12.71
N GLU A 16 -33.06 14.47 13.06
CA GLU A 16 -33.97 13.76 13.96
C GLU A 16 -34.59 12.51 13.32
N GLN A 17 -34.80 12.50 12.00
CA GLN A 17 -35.18 11.30 11.25
C GLN A 17 -34.01 10.31 11.09
N PHE A 18 -32.78 10.81 10.89
CA PHE A 18 -31.55 10.02 10.85
C PHE A 18 -31.20 9.38 12.21
N ILE A 19 -31.47 10.10 13.31
CA ILE A 19 -31.27 9.60 14.68
C ILE A 19 -32.15 8.38 15.00
N ARG A 20 -33.27 8.19 14.29
CA ARG A 20 -34.24 7.10 14.54
C ARG A 20 -33.94 5.80 13.79
N GLN A 21 -32.94 5.75 12.91
CA GLN A 21 -32.62 4.55 12.12
C GLN A 21 -31.41 3.81 12.68
N LYS A 22 -31.61 3.20 13.85
CA LYS A 22 -30.67 2.24 14.42
C LYS A 22 -31.04 0.83 13.95
N ASP A 23 -30.05 0.02 13.58
CA ASP A 23 -30.23 -1.39 13.28
C ASP A 23 -30.52 -2.21 14.55
N GLU A 24 -30.72 -3.52 14.39
CA GLU A 24 -31.03 -4.46 15.47
C GLU A 24 -29.94 -4.51 16.57
N ASN A 25 -28.75 -3.97 16.30
CA ASN A 25 -27.63 -3.87 17.23
C ASN A 25 -27.47 -2.45 17.83
N GLY A 26 -28.42 -1.55 17.57
CA GLY A 26 -28.38 -0.18 18.06
C GLY A 26 -27.43 0.74 17.30
N LEU A 27 -26.93 0.30 16.13
CA LEU A 27 -25.99 1.05 15.30
C LEU A 27 -26.70 1.91 14.25
N TYR A 28 -26.22 3.12 13.96
CA TYR A 28 -26.82 3.96 12.91
C TYR A 28 -26.70 3.28 11.54
N ASN A 29 -27.79 3.28 10.75
CA ASN A 29 -27.79 2.76 9.40
C ASN A 29 -27.03 3.72 8.46
N TYR A 30 -25.79 3.35 8.09
CA TYR A 30 -24.87 4.19 7.31
C TYR A 30 -25.10 4.16 5.78
N SER A 31 -26.26 3.68 5.30
CA SER A 31 -26.62 3.58 3.87
C SER A 31 -26.68 4.90 3.10
N LEU A 32 -26.42 6.05 3.73
CA LEU A 32 -26.51 7.39 3.12
C LEU A 32 -25.19 8.00 2.65
N PHE A 33 -24.04 7.35 2.84
CA PHE A 33 -22.76 7.85 2.34
C PHE A 33 -22.15 6.89 1.30
N HIS A 34 -22.42 7.19 0.02
CA HIS A 34 -22.01 6.52 -1.24
C HIS A 34 -22.82 5.29 -1.74
N ALA A 35 -24.16 5.33 -1.66
CA ALA A 35 -25.02 4.24 -2.16
C ALA A 35 -25.61 4.41 -3.58
N LEU A 36 -25.20 5.40 -4.39
CA LEU A 36 -25.89 5.67 -5.66
C LEU A 36 -25.41 4.85 -6.88
N ASP A 37 -24.25 4.18 -6.84
CA ASP A 37 -23.81 3.39 -8.02
C ASP A 37 -24.38 1.96 -8.05
N GLY A 38 -24.91 1.46 -6.92
CA GLY A 38 -25.53 0.12 -6.83
C GLY A 38 -27.04 0.11 -7.10
N SER A 39 -27.73 1.21 -6.79
CA SER A 39 -29.17 1.36 -7.00
C SER A 39 -29.55 1.38 -8.48
N ASP A 40 -28.69 1.99 -9.30
CA ASP A 40 -28.96 2.21 -10.72
C ASP A 40 -28.95 0.88 -11.50
N PHE A 41 -28.04 -0.05 -11.19
CA PHE A 41 -28.06 -1.39 -11.79
C PHE A 41 -29.33 -2.16 -11.47
N LEU A 42 -29.80 -2.16 -10.22
CA LEU A 42 -31.00 -2.91 -9.86
C LEU A 42 -32.25 -2.32 -10.51
N GLN A 43 -32.33 -1.00 -10.58
CA GLN A 43 -33.42 -0.30 -11.25
C GLN A 43 -33.41 -0.57 -12.76
N ASP A 44 -32.24 -0.47 -13.40
CA ASP A 44 -32.08 -0.73 -14.83
C ASP A 44 -32.26 -2.21 -15.16
N TYR A 45 -31.81 -3.13 -14.30
CA TYR A 45 -32.06 -4.56 -14.44
C TYR A 45 -33.55 -4.89 -14.28
N GLN A 46 -34.27 -4.21 -13.38
CA GLN A 46 -35.72 -4.37 -13.27
C GLN A 46 -36.41 -3.90 -14.55
N LEU A 47 -36.03 -2.74 -15.10
CA LEU A 47 -36.52 -2.25 -16.39
C LEU A 47 -36.18 -3.22 -17.54
N PHE A 48 -35.00 -3.86 -17.50
CA PHE A 48 -34.61 -4.91 -18.44
C PHE A 48 -35.51 -6.15 -18.31
N SER A 49 -35.75 -6.63 -17.08
CA SER A 49 -36.57 -7.80 -16.81
C SER A 49 -38.05 -7.59 -17.20
N GLU A 50 -38.51 -6.35 -17.13
CA GLU A 50 -39.85 -5.92 -17.56
C GLU A 50 -39.93 -5.63 -19.07
N GLY A 51 -38.83 -5.79 -19.82
CA GLY A 51 -38.78 -5.56 -21.26
C GLY A 51 -38.86 -4.10 -21.68
N LYS A 52 -38.58 -3.16 -20.76
CA LYS A 52 -38.68 -1.71 -20.96
C LYS A 52 -37.38 -1.07 -21.47
N LEU A 53 -36.25 -1.78 -21.44
CA LEU A 53 -35.01 -1.32 -22.04
C LEU A 53 -34.92 -1.67 -23.53
N THR A 54 -34.44 -0.74 -24.34
CA THR A 54 -34.03 -1.05 -25.71
C THR A 54 -32.78 -1.94 -25.73
N GLY A 55 -32.54 -2.63 -26.85
CA GLY A 55 -31.38 -3.53 -26.96
C GLY A 55 -30.03 -2.84 -26.72
N ASP A 56 -29.88 -1.60 -27.17
CA ASP A 56 -28.62 -0.86 -27.01
C ASP A 56 -28.46 -0.34 -25.56
N GLN A 57 -29.56 -0.01 -24.88
CA GLN A 57 -29.54 0.31 -23.44
C GLN A 57 -29.19 -0.93 -22.58
N ALA A 58 -29.72 -2.10 -22.93
CA ALA A 58 -29.37 -3.35 -22.24
C ALA A 58 -27.91 -3.78 -22.50
N ASP A 59 -27.38 -3.52 -23.70
CA ASP A 59 -25.96 -3.74 -24.01
C ASP A 59 -25.05 -2.77 -23.24
N GLN A 60 -25.47 -1.51 -23.10
CA GLN A 60 -24.75 -0.51 -22.31
C GLN A 60 -24.79 -0.86 -20.81
N LEU A 61 -25.95 -1.30 -20.29
CA LEU A 61 -26.10 -1.81 -18.93
C LEU A 61 -25.14 -2.98 -18.66
N LEU A 62 -25.10 -3.98 -19.55
CA LEU A 62 -24.20 -5.12 -19.40
C LEU A 62 -22.73 -4.70 -19.46
N ARG A 63 -22.37 -3.78 -20.37
CA ARG A 63 -21.01 -3.24 -20.47
C ARG A 63 -20.62 -2.46 -19.23
N ASP A 64 -21.49 -1.61 -18.71
CA ASP A 64 -21.20 -0.82 -17.51
C ASP A 64 -21.13 -1.72 -16.27
N THR A 65 -21.98 -2.74 -16.18
CA THR A 65 -21.95 -3.74 -15.09
C THR A 65 -20.64 -4.52 -15.08
N LEU A 66 -20.17 -4.96 -16.25
CA LEU A 66 -18.94 -5.74 -16.38
C LEU A 66 -17.67 -4.86 -16.35
N ARG A 67 -17.71 -3.63 -16.89
CA ARG A 67 -16.57 -2.69 -16.88
C ARG A 67 -16.33 -2.06 -15.51
N ARG A 68 -17.39 -1.78 -14.76
CA ARG A 68 -17.27 -1.08 -13.47
C ARG A 68 -17.15 -2.02 -12.27
N GLN A 69 -17.08 -3.35 -12.51
CA GLN A 69 -16.85 -4.38 -11.48
C GLN A 69 -17.73 -4.24 -10.21
N HIS A 70 -18.95 -3.72 -10.35
CA HIS A 70 -19.85 -3.46 -9.21
C HIS A 70 -20.45 -4.73 -8.59
N ILE A 71 -20.16 -5.93 -9.14
CA ILE A 71 -20.75 -7.20 -8.72
C ILE A 71 -20.46 -7.48 -7.24
N ALA A 72 -19.21 -7.28 -6.80
CA ALA A 72 -18.85 -7.48 -5.40
C ALA A 72 -19.57 -6.49 -4.46
N HIS A 73 -19.68 -5.22 -4.86
CA HIS A 73 -20.40 -4.19 -4.09
C HIS A 73 -21.91 -4.46 -4.01
N MET A 74 -22.54 -4.85 -5.12
CA MET A 74 -23.98 -5.18 -5.16
C MET A 74 -24.33 -6.42 -4.34
N ARG A 75 -23.42 -7.41 -4.26
CA ARG A 75 -23.56 -8.57 -3.36
C ARG A 75 -23.52 -8.17 -1.89
N VAL A 76 -22.75 -7.14 -1.54
CA VAL A 76 -22.65 -6.61 -0.17
C VAL A 76 -23.89 -5.79 0.21
N VAL A 77 -24.39 -4.95 -0.68
CA VAL A 77 -25.55 -4.08 -0.42
C VAL A 77 -26.88 -4.83 -0.51
N HIS A 78 -26.95 -5.89 -1.33
CA HIS A 78 -28.16 -6.70 -1.53
C HIS A 78 -27.89 -8.21 -1.35
N PRO A 79 -27.53 -8.67 -0.14
CA PRO A 79 -27.13 -10.06 0.11
C PRO A 79 -28.26 -11.08 -0.14
N GLN A 80 -29.51 -10.64 -0.16
CA GLN A 80 -30.70 -11.44 -0.48
C GLN A 80 -30.94 -11.62 -1.99
N LEU A 81 -30.23 -10.89 -2.85
CA LEU A 81 -30.38 -10.97 -4.31
C LEU A 81 -29.23 -11.79 -4.91
N ASP A 82 -29.58 -12.67 -5.84
CA ASP A 82 -28.60 -13.43 -6.62
C ASP A 82 -28.08 -12.58 -7.79
N ILE A 83 -27.20 -11.63 -7.44
CA ILE A 83 -26.61 -10.67 -8.38
C ILE A 83 -25.86 -11.39 -9.51
N GLU A 84 -25.20 -12.51 -9.21
CA GLU A 84 -24.52 -13.31 -10.22
C GLU A 84 -25.51 -13.93 -11.20
N ALA A 85 -26.61 -14.51 -10.73
CA ALA A 85 -27.66 -15.00 -11.60
C ALA A 85 -28.31 -13.89 -12.44
N MET A 86 -28.49 -12.70 -11.89
CA MET A 86 -29.04 -11.54 -12.61
C MET A 86 -28.10 -11.09 -13.75
N VAL A 87 -26.80 -10.96 -13.48
CA VAL A 87 -25.80 -10.61 -14.50
C VAL A 87 -25.68 -11.72 -15.55
N MET A 88 -25.72 -12.99 -15.13
CA MET A 88 -25.69 -14.12 -16.05
C MET A 88 -26.93 -14.22 -16.91
N HIS A 89 -28.10 -13.86 -16.38
CA HIS A 89 -29.35 -13.77 -17.13
C HIS A 89 -29.26 -12.68 -18.21
N LEU A 90 -28.83 -11.47 -17.83
CA LEU A 90 -28.59 -10.38 -18.77
C LEU A 90 -27.56 -10.78 -19.84
N ALA A 91 -26.41 -11.34 -19.44
CA ALA A 91 -25.36 -11.77 -20.35
C ALA A 91 -25.84 -12.86 -21.32
N ARG A 92 -26.65 -13.82 -20.86
CA ARG A 92 -27.22 -14.88 -21.70
C ARG A 92 -28.21 -14.29 -22.72
N ASP A 93 -29.15 -13.46 -22.28
CA ASP A 93 -30.14 -12.81 -23.16
C ASP A 93 -29.45 -12.00 -24.27
N ARG A 94 -28.42 -11.22 -23.90
CA ARG A 94 -27.68 -10.40 -24.87
C ARG A 94 -26.81 -11.23 -25.81
N CYS A 95 -26.21 -12.32 -25.33
CA CYS A 95 -25.45 -13.27 -26.17
C CYS A 95 -26.33 -13.99 -27.20
N GLU A 96 -27.58 -14.29 -26.86
CA GLU A 96 -28.51 -15.03 -27.72
C GLU A 96 -29.19 -14.13 -28.77
N ARG A 97 -29.37 -12.83 -28.50
CA ARG A 97 -30.21 -11.93 -29.32
C ARG A 97 -29.48 -11.05 -30.36
N LYS A 98 -28.16 -10.83 -30.30
CA LYS A 98 -27.42 -10.08 -31.34
C LYS A 98 -25.97 -10.54 -31.56
N SER A 99 -25.55 -10.49 -32.82
CA SER A 99 -24.26 -10.84 -33.43
C SER A 99 -23.09 -9.89 -33.11
N ASN A 100 -22.98 -9.37 -31.88
CA ASN A 100 -21.86 -8.50 -31.51
C ASN A 100 -20.63 -9.33 -31.11
N GLN A 101 -19.72 -9.51 -32.06
CA GLN A 101 -18.49 -10.29 -31.90
C GLN A 101 -17.58 -9.76 -30.78
N ALA A 102 -17.58 -8.44 -30.54
CA ALA A 102 -16.83 -7.82 -29.45
C ALA A 102 -17.41 -8.16 -28.07
N LEU A 103 -18.73 -8.24 -27.95
CA LEU A 103 -19.40 -8.62 -26.69
C LEU A 103 -19.19 -10.12 -26.40
N LYS A 104 -19.24 -10.96 -27.43
CA LYS A 104 -19.00 -12.41 -27.32
C LYS A 104 -17.55 -12.72 -26.94
N ALA A 105 -16.58 -12.05 -27.56
CA ALA A 105 -15.16 -12.17 -27.20
C ALA A 105 -14.88 -11.69 -25.76
N PHE A 106 -15.54 -10.61 -25.34
CA PHE A 106 -15.42 -10.06 -23.98
C PHE A 106 -15.97 -11.03 -22.91
N CYS A 107 -17.12 -11.67 -23.14
CA CYS A 107 -17.67 -12.69 -22.23
C CYS A 107 -16.83 -13.97 -22.18
N THR A 108 -16.20 -14.38 -23.29
CA THR A 108 -15.31 -15.55 -23.34
C THR A 108 -13.99 -15.29 -22.61
N TRP A 109 -13.41 -14.10 -22.77
CA TRP A 109 -12.17 -13.69 -22.09
C TRP A 109 -12.28 -13.75 -20.55
N HIS A 110 -13.45 -13.45 -19.99
CA HIS A 110 -13.71 -13.52 -18.56
C HIS A 110 -14.04 -14.92 -18.02
N ARG A 111 -14.19 -15.96 -18.87
CA ARG A 111 -14.51 -17.34 -18.44
C ARG A 111 -13.29 -18.22 -18.14
N GLU A 112 -12.13 -17.89 -18.67
CA GLU A 112 -10.97 -18.80 -18.67
C GLU A 112 -9.72 -18.14 -18.08
N PHE A 113 -9.58 -18.02 -16.75
CA PHE A 113 -8.27 -18.00 -16.07
C PHE A 113 -8.38 -18.23 -14.55
N GLN A 114 -7.76 -19.32 -14.08
CA GLN A 114 -6.95 -19.42 -12.85
C GLN A 114 -5.86 -20.48 -13.12
N PRO A 115 -4.60 -20.33 -12.64
CA PRO A 115 -4.24 -19.87 -11.29
C PRO A 115 -3.15 -18.78 -11.23
N LEU A 116 -2.93 -18.28 -10.00
CA LEU A 116 -2.34 -16.98 -9.63
C LEU A 116 -3.27 -15.82 -10.01
N ARG A 117 -4.36 -15.63 -9.26
CA ARG A 117 -5.07 -14.34 -9.30
C ARG A 117 -4.05 -13.27 -8.88
N LEU A 118 -3.58 -12.50 -9.86
CA LEU A 118 -3.36 -11.08 -9.65
C LEU A 118 -4.62 -10.60 -8.93
N VAL A 119 -4.50 -10.37 -7.62
CA VAL A 119 -5.60 -9.84 -6.83
C VAL A 119 -6.00 -8.55 -7.54
N ASP A 120 -7.28 -8.41 -7.86
CA ASP A 120 -7.76 -7.33 -8.70
C ASP A 120 -7.49 -5.98 -8.02
N THR A 121 -6.37 -5.37 -8.38
CA THR A 121 -5.94 -4.09 -7.82
C THR A 121 -6.85 -2.95 -8.28
N GLN A 122 -7.66 -3.15 -9.33
CA GLN A 122 -8.60 -2.14 -9.82
C GLN A 122 -9.83 -2.02 -8.90
N ALA A 123 -10.28 -3.12 -8.30
CA ALA A 123 -11.34 -3.12 -7.28
C ALA A 123 -10.85 -2.67 -5.89
N PHE A 124 -9.55 -2.78 -5.65
CA PHE A 124 -8.94 -2.41 -4.37
C PHE A 124 -8.91 -0.89 -4.13
N ASP A 125 -8.67 -0.08 -5.16
CA ASP A 125 -8.59 1.38 -5.02
C ASP A 125 -9.91 2.03 -4.58
N PRO A 126 -11.08 1.66 -5.15
CA PRO A 126 -12.38 2.08 -4.63
C PRO A 126 -12.61 1.64 -3.18
N LEU A 127 -12.32 0.37 -2.84
CA LEU A 127 -12.47 -0.15 -1.47
C LEU A 127 -11.59 0.63 -0.48
N LYS A 128 -10.35 0.92 -0.87
CA LYS A 128 -9.40 1.70 -0.08
C LYS A 128 -9.97 3.08 0.26
N GLY A 129 -10.56 3.77 -0.71
CA GLY A 129 -11.24 5.05 -0.48
C GLY A 129 -12.36 4.92 0.55
N THR A 130 -13.22 3.91 0.38
CA THR A 130 -14.35 3.63 1.29
C THR A 130 -13.88 3.30 2.71
N LEU A 131 -12.93 2.39 2.87
CA LEU A 131 -12.42 1.99 4.19
C LEU A 131 -11.72 3.15 4.91
N VAL A 132 -10.97 3.99 4.18
CA VAL A 132 -10.39 5.21 4.75
C VAL A 132 -11.49 6.19 5.19
N ILE A 133 -12.53 6.39 4.37
CA ILE A 133 -13.67 7.24 4.75
C ILE A 133 -14.37 6.70 5.99
N HIS A 134 -14.57 5.39 6.08
CA HIS A 134 -15.14 4.76 7.27
C HIS A 134 -14.28 5.03 8.51
N ALA A 135 -12.98 4.79 8.43
CA ALA A 135 -12.05 4.97 9.53
C ALA A 135 -11.90 6.44 9.96
N THR A 136 -11.91 7.38 9.01
CA THR A 136 -11.59 8.81 9.27
C THR A 136 -12.81 9.71 9.42
N LYS A 137 -13.99 9.30 8.92
CA LYS A 137 -15.20 10.14 8.91
C LYS A 137 -16.40 9.43 9.51
N THR A 138 -16.78 8.27 8.98
CA THR A 138 -18.04 7.61 9.35
C THR A 138 -18.05 7.17 10.81
N VAL A 139 -17.01 6.48 11.26
CA VAL A 139 -16.91 5.99 12.64
C VAL A 139 -16.69 7.14 13.64
N PRO A 140 -15.82 8.12 13.37
CA PRO A 140 -15.75 9.32 14.21
C PRO A 140 -17.07 10.08 14.34
N LEU A 141 -17.84 10.21 13.25
CA LEU A 141 -19.17 10.82 13.29
C LEU A 141 -20.15 10.02 14.16
N ALA A 142 -20.13 8.68 14.07
CA ALA A 142 -20.96 7.81 14.91
C ALA A 142 -20.70 8.03 16.40
N ILE A 143 -19.42 8.14 16.78
CA ILE A 143 -19.01 8.44 18.15
C ILE A 143 -19.53 9.82 18.56
N ALA A 144 -19.41 10.83 17.70
CA ALA A 144 -19.93 12.18 17.95
C ALA A 144 -21.45 12.20 18.11
N LEU A 145 -22.18 11.30 17.45
CA LEU A 145 -23.63 11.10 17.59
C LEU A 145 -24.03 10.25 18.82
N GLY A 146 -23.06 9.89 19.67
CA GLY A 146 -23.31 9.23 20.95
C GLY A 146 -23.09 7.71 20.95
N GLN A 147 -22.47 7.14 19.92
CA GLN A 147 -22.08 5.73 19.98
C GLN A 147 -20.89 5.50 20.93
N PRO A 148 -20.92 4.43 21.74
CA PRO A 148 -19.74 4.01 22.50
C PRO A 148 -18.56 3.69 21.59
N LYS A 149 -17.37 4.17 21.98
CA LYS A 149 -16.15 4.07 21.18
C LYS A 149 -15.70 2.63 20.92
N ASP A 150 -15.88 1.74 21.89
CA ASP A 150 -15.59 0.31 21.80
C ASP A 150 -16.51 -0.41 20.81
N VAL A 151 -17.79 -0.02 20.77
CA VAL A 151 -18.79 -0.52 19.82
C VAL A 151 -18.44 -0.05 18.40
N ALA A 152 -18.08 1.24 18.25
CA ALA A 152 -17.62 1.81 17.00
C ALA A 152 -16.36 1.10 16.45
N LEU A 153 -15.40 0.79 17.32
CA LEU A 153 -14.19 0.04 16.95
C LEU A 153 -14.51 -1.38 16.47
N LYS A 154 -15.36 -2.12 17.20
CA LYS A 154 -15.79 -3.47 16.79
C LYS A 154 -16.47 -3.45 15.43
N HIS A 155 -17.30 -2.44 15.17
CA HIS A 155 -17.95 -2.26 13.88
C HIS A 155 -16.93 -1.98 12.78
N LEU A 156 -15.99 -1.04 13.00
CA LEU A 156 -14.94 -0.74 12.03
C LEU A 156 -14.10 -1.98 11.67
N VAL A 157 -13.70 -2.75 12.68
CA VAL A 157 -12.98 -4.01 12.50
C VAL A 157 -13.77 -4.96 11.59
N LYS A 158 -15.06 -5.17 11.90
CA LYS A 158 -15.94 -6.02 11.10
C LYS A 158 -16.06 -5.52 9.66
N THR A 159 -16.27 -4.23 9.44
CA THR A 159 -16.38 -3.63 8.10
C THR A 159 -15.10 -3.78 7.29
N ILE A 160 -13.93 -3.57 7.91
CA ILE A 160 -12.64 -3.80 7.24
C ILE A 160 -12.49 -5.27 6.87
N ASP A 161 -12.77 -6.19 7.81
CA ASP A 161 -12.63 -7.63 7.58
C ASP A 161 -13.58 -8.11 6.48
N GLU A 162 -14.84 -7.66 6.47
CA GLU A 162 -15.81 -7.97 5.41
C GLU A 162 -15.36 -7.42 4.05
N GLY A 163 -14.91 -6.17 3.98
CA GLY A 163 -14.43 -5.54 2.75
C GLY A 163 -13.20 -6.24 2.18
N LEU A 164 -12.24 -6.60 3.04
CA LEU A 164 -11.04 -7.33 2.62
C LEU A 164 -11.37 -8.75 2.18
N ASN A 165 -12.23 -9.47 2.92
CA ASN A 165 -12.67 -10.81 2.55
C ASN A 165 -13.42 -10.84 1.20
N ALA A 166 -14.20 -9.81 0.88
CA ALA A 166 -14.89 -9.68 -0.40
C ALA A 166 -13.93 -9.58 -1.59
N LEU A 167 -12.70 -9.12 -1.36
CA LEU A 167 -11.61 -9.06 -2.34
C LEU A 167 -10.59 -10.20 -2.17
N GLU A 168 -10.92 -11.23 -1.39
CA GLU A 168 -10.04 -12.37 -1.07
C GLU A 168 -8.74 -11.98 -0.35
N PHE A 169 -8.68 -10.76 0.22
CA PHE A 169 -7.66 -10.37 1.17
C PHE A 169 -8.09 -10.86 2.56
N THR A 170 -7.57 -12.00 3.01
CA THR A 170 -7.84 -12.44 4.38
C THR A 170 -6.87 -11.76 5.35
N ALA A 171 -7.33 -11.46 6.56
CA ALA A 171 -6.51 -10.88 7.63
C ALA A 171 -5.26 -11.72 7.94
N ASP A 172 -5.34 -13.05 7.82
CA ASP A 172 -4.21 -13.96 8.02
C ASP A 172 -3.14 -13.84 6.92
N ARG A 173 -3.55 -13.57 5.67
CA ARG A 173 -2.62 -13.41 4.54
C ARG A 173 -2.05 -12.00 4.47
N TYR A 174 -2.86 -10.99 4.79
CA TYR A 174 -2.52 -9.59 4.63
C TYR A 174 -2.83 -8.76 5.90
N PRO A 175 -2.21 -9.11 7.05
CA PRO A 175 -2.50 -8.43 8.32
C PRO A 175 -2.18 -6.94 8.25
N HIS A 176 -1.15 -6.57 7.49
CA HIS A 176 -0.72 -5.19 7.27
C HIS A 176 -1.77 -4.30 6.57
N ILE A 177 -2.56 -4.86 5.66
CA ILE A 177 -3.60 -4.10 4.96
C ILE A 177 -4.68 -3.69 5.96
N ARG A 178 -5.11 -4.66 6.78
CA ARG A 178 -6.11 -4.46 7.83
C ARG A 178 -5.62 -3.47 8.89
N THR A 179 -4.41 -3.64 9.42
CA THR A 179 -3.85 -2.77 10.46
C THR A 179 -3.67 -1.35 9.95
N GLY A 180 -3.22 -1.16 8.70
CA GLY A 180 -3.12 0.16 8.08
C GLY A 180 -4.43 0.95 8.07
N PHE A 181 -5.56 0.30 7.75
CA PHE A 181 -6.88 0.96 7.81
C PHE A 181 -7.31 1.27 9.25
N LEU A 182 -7.02 0.39 10.20
CA LEU A 182 -7.32 0.63 11.61
C LEU A 182 -6.51 1.80 12.18
N HIS A 183 -5.25 1.98 11.77
CA HIS A 183 -4.42 3.09 12.22
C HIS A 183 -5.02 4.47 11.92
N HIS A 184 -5.71 4.63 10.78
CA HIS A 184 -6.42 5.87 10.44
C HIS A 184 -7.47 6.28 11.47
N PHE A 185 -8.10 5.30 12.12
CA PHE A 185 -9.07 5.54 13.19
C PHE A 185 -8.38 5.62 14.55
N LEU A 186 -7.58 4.60 14.88
CA LEU A 186 -6.99 4.44 16.22
C LEU A 186 -6.15 5.64 16.63
N ILE A 187 -5.44 6.29 15.71
CA ILE A 187 -4.62 7.46 16.04
C ILE A 187 -5.39 8.57 16.78
N ALA A 188 -6.69 8.73 16.50
CA ALA A 188 -7.54 9.73 17.14
C ALA A 188 -8.12 9.28 18.49
N TYR A 189 -7.98 8.01 18.87
CA TYR A 189 -8.57 7.41 20.06
C TYR A 189 -7.56 6.56 20.86
N PRO A 190 -6.57 7.18 21.53
CA PRO A 190 -5.54 6.47 22.32
C PRO A 190 -6.08 5.52 23.37
N GLU A 191 -7.22 5.85 23.97
CA GLU A 191 -7.88 5.00 24.98
C GLU A 191 -8.30 3.63 24.44
N LEU A 192 -8.43 3.49 23.11
CA LEU A 192 -8.79 2.23 22.45
C LEU A 192 -7.58 1.37 22.10
N TRP A 193 -6.36 1.92 22.13
CA TRP A 193 -5.16 1.22 21.69
C TRP A 193 -4.90 -0.07 22.46
N ARG A 194 -5.19 -0.07 23.76
CA ARG A 194 -5.03 -1.27 24.62
C ARG A 194 -5.94 -2.42 24.19
N GLN A 195 -7.11 -2.13 23.61
CA GLN A 195 -8.05 -3.17 23.15
C GLN A 195 -7.53 -3.89 21.90
N THR A 196 -6.64 -3.24 21.14
CA THR A 196 -6.03 -3.76 19.91
C THR A 196 -4.54 -4.05 20.06
N ASN A 197 -4.02 -4.07 21.30
CA ASN A 197 -2.58 -4.18 21.60
C ASN A 197 -1.72 -3.26 20.72
N THR A 198 -2.18 -2.03 20.55
CA THR A 198 -1.54 -1.03 19.69
C THR A 198 -0.61 -0.16 20.52
N GLU A 199 0.64 -0.04 20.07
CA GLU A 199 1.64 0.82 20.68
C GLU A 199 1.97 1.98 19.74
N PRO A 200 2.46 3.13 20.24
CA PRO A 200 2.77 4.32 19.44
C PRO A 200 3.60 4.02 18.18
N TYR A 201 4.59 3.14 18.27
CA TYR A 201 5.44 2.79 17.12
C TYR A 201 4.72 1.97 16.05
N HIS A 202 3.55 1.36 16.33
CA HIS A 202 2.76 0.65 15.30
C HIS A 202 2.30 1.59 14.18
N PHE A 203 2.11 2.87 14.48
CA PHE A 203 1.75 3.89 13.50
C PHE A 203 2.89 4.24 12.53
N LEU A 204 4.12 3.78 12.79
CA LEU A 204 5.22 3.77 11.81
C LEU A 204 5.04 2.67 10.75
N GLY A 205 3.98 1.88 10.83
CA GLY A 205 3.65 0.82 9.88
C GLY A 205 4.30 -0.51 10.22
N GLU A 206 4.15 -1.45 9.30
CA GLU A 206 4.46 -2.86 9.54
C GLU A 206 5.95 -3.18 9.30
N PRO A 207 6.47 -4.27 9.91
CA PRO A 207 7.83 -4.71 9.66
C PRO A 207 8.04 -5.10 8.18
N MET A 208 9.11 -4.59 7.58
CA MET A 208 9.49 -4.86 6.19
C MET A 208 10.04 -6.27 5.96
N ILE A 209 10.39 -7.00 7.03
CA ILE A 209 10.87 -8.39 6.97
C ILE A 209 9.91 -9.24 7.79
N ARG A 210 9.48 -10.36 7.23
CA ARG A 210 8.68 -11.38 7.93
C ARG A 210 9.48 -12.65 8.17
N ILE A 211 9.17 -13.31 9.28
CA ILE A 211 9.61 -14.67 9.55
C ILE A 211 8.52 -15.61 9.02
N MET A 212 8.81 -16.34 7.96
CA MET A 212 7.89 -17.32 7.40
C MET A 212 8.11 -18.68 8.09
N PRO A 213 7.03 -19.39 8.49
CA PRO A 213 7.15 -20.75 8.98
C PRO A 213 7.91 -21.64 7.98
N GLY A 214 9.03 -22.23 8.41
CA GLY A 214 9.87 -23.09 7.56
C GLY A 214 10.65 -22.38 6.44
N GLY A 215 10.52 -21.05 6.29
CA GLY A 215 11.06 -20.30 5.16
C GLY A 215 12.14 -19.25 5.50
N GLY A 216 12.43 -19.06 6.79
CA GLY A 216 13.37 -18.07 7.30
C GLY A 216 12.86 -16.63 7.22
N MET A 217 13.76 -15.67 7.46
CA MET A 217 13.50 -14.23 7.29
C MET A 217 13.44 -13.87 5.80
N ARG A 218 12.40 -13.16 5.37
CA ARG A 218 12.23 -12.70 3.98
C ARG A 218 11.64 -11.31 3.92
N PRO A 219 11.99 -10.50 2.89
CA PRO A 219 11.31 -9.24 2.62
C PRO A 219 9.81 -9.43 2.45
N ASP A 220 9.03 -8.59 3.09
CA ASP A 220 7.61 -8.44 2.83
C ASP A 220 7.40 -7.40 1.73
N ARG A 221 7.33 -7.87 0.49
CA ARG A 221 7.11 -7.00 -0.68
C ARG A 221 5.76 -6.29 -0.62
N ALA A 222 4.76 -6.85 0.05
CA ALA A 222 3.46 -6.19 0.17
C ALA A 222 3.54 -4.94 1.05
N VAL A 223 4.44 -4.91 2.04
CA VAL A 223 4.74 -3.73 2.84
C VAL A 223 5.73 -2.79 2.12
N ILE A 224 6.80 -3.34 1.52
CA ILE A 224 7.85 -2.54 0.89
C ILE A 224 7.37 -1.83 -0.38
N GLU A 225 6.59 -2.53 -1.21
CA GLU A 225 6.19 -2.13 -2.56
C GLU A 225 4.67 -1.87 -2.65
N GLY A 226 3.86 -2.52 -1.81
CA GLY A 226 2.40 -2.51 -1.94
C GLY A 226 1.76 -1.16 -1.61
N PRO A 227 0.78 -0.68 -2.40
CA PRO A 227 0.11 0.61 -2.20
C PRO A 227 -1.00 0.60 -1.12
N ALA A 228 -1.28 -0.57 -0.55
CA ALA A 228 -2.38 -0.89 0.34
C ALA A 228 -1.93 -0.93 1.81
N GLY A 229 -2.63 -0.27 2.72
CA GLY A 229 -2.35 -0.39 4.16
C GLY A 229 -1.03 0.24 4.63
N LYS A 230 -0.41 1.12 3.85
CA LYS A 230 0.81 1.81 4.26
C LYS A 230 0.57 2.70 5.48
N SER A 231 1.62 2.79 6.31
CA SER A 231 1.82 3.71 7.42
C SER A 231 1.31 5.14 7.17
N LEU A 232 0.84 5.77 8.25
CA LEU A 232 0.50 7.20 8.29
C LEU A 232 1.75 8.08 8.12
N ILE A 233 2.92 7.54 8.44
CA ILE A 233 4.23 8.14 8.23
C ILE A 233 4.84 7.48 6.99
N ARG A 234 4.86 8.15 5.84
CA ARG A 234 5.42 7.61 4.58
C ARG A 234 5.96 8.72 3.69
N CYS A 235 6.71 8.35 2.64
CA CYS A 235 7.31 9.32 1.72
C CYS A 235 6.28 10.34 1.19
N PRO A 236 6.64 11.63 1.13
CA PRO A 236 5.77 12.69 0.61
C PRO A 236 5.34 12.43 -0.84
N GLY A 237 4.11 12.81 -1.16
CA GLY A 237 3.47 12.56 -2.47
C GLY A 237 2.10 11.89 -2.38
N TRP A 238 1.81 11.22 -1.25
CA TRP A 238 0.52 10.56 -0.98
C TRP A 238 -0.22 11.14 0.22
N ILE A 239 0.49 11.85 1.11
CA ILE A 239 -0.03 12.53 2.29
C ILE A 239 0.68 13.90 2.37
N PRO A 240 -0.01 14.98 2.74
CA PRO A 240 0.62 16.27 3.00
C PRO A 240 1.72 16.17 4.06
N LEU A 241 2.85 16.86 3.85
CA LEU A 241 3.98 16.85 4.78
C LEU A 241 3.57 17.34 6.18
N GLU A 242 2.68 18.32 6.25
CA GLU A 242 2.15 18.88 7.50
C GLU A 242 1.44 17.81 8.34
N LEU A 243 0.73 16.88 7.69
CA LEU A 243 0.04 15.79 8.38
C LEU A 243 1.03 14.74 8.90
N ILE A 244 2.12 14.50 8.17
CA ILE A 244 3.20 13.61 8.62
C ILE A 244 3.88 14.22 9.86
N PHE A 245 4.22 15.51 9.81
CA PHE A 245 4.80 16.23 10.94
C PHE A 245 3.88 16.19 12.16
N PHE A 246 2.61 16.58 11.98
CA PHE A 246 1.61 16.53 13.04
C PHE A 246 1.48 15.14 13.66
N THR A 247 1.43 14.10 12.82
CA THR A 247 1.32 12.72 13.29
C THR A 247 2.53 12.31 14.10
N LEU A 248 3.75 12.62 13.65
CA LEU A 248 4.95 12.33 14.44
C LEU A 248 5.00 13.12 15.73
N ASP A 249 4.73 14.43 15.72
CA ASP A 249 4.73 15.27 16.91
C ASP A 249 3.73 14.73 17.95
N TYR A 250 2.55 14.31 17.48
CA TYR A 250 1.53 13.68 18.31
C TYR A 250 2.02 12.37 18.95
N LEU A 251 2.58 11.45 18.14
CA LEU A 251 3.07 10.16 18.62
C LEU A 251 4.25 10.32 19.60
N VAL A 252 5.18 11.24 19.31
CA VAL A 252 6.33 11.56 20.16
C VAL A 252 5.89 12.19 21.48
N GLY A 253 4.83 13.01 21.46
CA GLY A 253 4.23 13.54 22.68
C GLY A 253 3.63 12.46 23.59
N ILE A 254 3.31 11.28 23.05
CA ILE A 254 2.83 10.12 23.81
C ILE A 254 4.01 9.24 24.25
N ASP A 255 4.93 8.95 23.33
CA ASP A 255 6.10 8.11 23.56
C ASP A 255 7.26 8.57 22.69
N SER A 256 8.32 9.05 23.33
CA SER A 256 9.54 9.53 22.64
C SER A 256 10.26 8.41 21.90
N ASP A 257 10.09 7.15 22.30
CA ASP A 257 10.76 6.00 21.68
C ASP A 257 10.31 5.77 20.23
N VAL A 258 9.22 6.41 19.79
CA VAL A 258 8.80 6.40 18.37
C VAL A 258 9.91 6.89 17.44
N LEU A 259 10.81 7.76 17.91
CA LEU A 259 11.98 8.25 17.16
C LEU A 259 13.27 7.46 17.45
N ASP A 260 13.16 6.20 17.87
CA ASP A 260 14.31 5.36 18.17
C ASP A 260 14.72 4.45 16.99
N ALA A 261 16.03 4.31 16.77
CA ALA A 261 16.60 3.49 15.71
C ALA A 261 16.19 2.00 15.76
N LYS A 262 15.74 1.47 16.92
CA LYS A 262 15.17 0.12 17.05
C LYS A 262 13.96 -0.11 16.13
N HIS A 263 13.31 0.96 15.68
CA HIS A 263 12.13 0.89 14.82
C HIS A 263 12.44 0.89 13.31
N LEU A 264 13.71 0.93 12.89
CA LEU A 264 14.15 0.96 11.48
C LEU A 264 13.63 -0.20 10.60
N LEU A 265 13.09 -1.26 11.20
CA LEU A 265 12.42 -2.34 10.46
C LEU A 265 11.05 -1.93 9.92
N ARG A 266 10.47 -0.81 10.36
CA ARG A 266 9.11 -0.39 9.99
C ARG A 266 9.12 0.52 8.78
N GLU A 267 8.17 0.32 7.87
CA GLU A 267 8.12 1.04 6.59
C GLU A 267 8.14 2.57 6.71
N GLY A 268 7.56 3.13 7.78
CA GLY A 268 7.44 4.57 7.96
C GLY A 268 8.74 5.26 8.37
N THR A 269 9.71 4.50 8.88
CA THR A 269 11.06 5.01 9.16
C THR A 269 11.86 5.29 7.89
N ARG A 270 11.35 4.90 6.71
CA ARG A 270 11.89 5.30 5.40
C ARG A 270 11.57 6.75 5.03
N SER A 271 10.68 7.42 5.78
CA SER A 271 10.35 8.83 5.60
C SER A 271 11.51 9.71 6.04
N GLU A 272 11.91 10.67 5.20
CA GLU A 272 12.93 11.67 5.56
C GLU A 272 12.56 12.44 6.83
N VAL A 273 11.27 12.73 6.99
CA VAL A 273 10.74 13.43 8.16
C VAL A 273 11.00 12.67 9.47
N TRP A 274 10.98 11.34 9.44
CA TRP A 274 11.32 10.52 10.60
C TRP A 274 12.84 10.45 10.80
N LEU A 275 13.58 10.23 9.70
CA LEU A 275 15.04 10.12 9.74
C LEU A 275 15.73 11.38 10.27
N ASP A 276 15.27 12.56 9.85
CA ASP A 276 15.81 13.85 10.28
C ASP A 276 15.62 14.10 11.79
N ARG A 277 14.77 13.30 12.45
CA ARG A 277 14.40 13.46 13.86
C ARG A 277 14.88 12.30 14.73
N CYS A 278 15.45 11.24 14.17
CA CYS A 278 15.98 10.11 14.92
C CYS A 278 17.40 10.42 15.43
N PRO A 279 17.61 10.59 16.75
CA PRO A 279 18.89 11.06 17.28
C PRO A 279 19.96 9.95 17.34
N ASN A 280 19.56 8.68 17.41
CA ASN A 280 20.45 7.53 17.61
C ASN A 280 20.55 6.61 16.39
N LEU A 281 20.43 7.16 15.18
CA LEU A 281 20.37 6.39 13.94
C LEU A 281 21.52 5.38 13.76
N GLU A 282 22.71 5.71 14.25
CA GLU A 282 23.89 4.84 14.19
C GLU A 282 23.72 3.53 14.97
N GLU A 283 22.99 3.54 16.09
CA GLU A 283 22.70 2.34 16.88
C GLU A 283 21.83 1.33 16.10
N GLY A 284 21.14 1.82 15.07
CA GLY A 284 20.33 1.04 14.14
C GLY A 284 21.12 0.25 13.08
N LEU A 285 22.45 0.38 13.02
CA LEU A 285 23.27 -0.29 12.02
C LEU A 285 23.01 -1.81 11.89
N PRO A 286 22.86 -2.60 12.97
CA PRO A 286 22.57 -4.03 12.86
C PRO A 286 21.22 -4.33 12.17
N ILE A 287 20.25 -3.42 12.28
CA ILE A 287 18.95 -3.54 11.60
C ILE A 287 19.13 -3.26 10.10
N ILE A 288 19.89 -2.22 9.76
CA ILE A 288 20.20 -1.87 8.36
C ILE A 288 20.94 -3.02 7.67
N GLU A 289 21.93 -3.62 8.33
CA GLU A 289 22.64 -4.79 7.78
C GLU A 289 21.71 -5.99 7.55
N ARG A 290 20.75 -6.22 8.46
CA ARG A 290 19.74 -7.26 8.29
C ARG A 290 18.82 -7.01 7.10
N LEU A 291 18.42 -5.75 6.90
CA LEU A 291 17.64 -5.32 5.73
C LEU A 291 18.43 -5.57 4.44
N LEU A 292 19.69 -5.15 4.38
CA LEU A 292 20.57 -5.36 3.24
C LEU A 292 20.77 -6.85 2.92
N ALA A 293 20.96 -7.69 3.94
CA ALA A 293 21.10 -9.13 3.77
C ALA A 293 19.85 -9.77 3.14
N CYS A 294 18.67 -9.18 3.38
CA CYS A 294 17.42 -9.58 2.75
C CYS A 294 17.19 -8.92 1.38
N GLY A 295 18.08 -8.03 0.93
CA GLY A 295 17.95 -7.28 -0.32
C GLY A 295 17.00 -6.07 -0.21
N VAL A 296 16.78 -5.57 0.99
CA VAL A 296 15.98 -4.36 1.26
C VAL A 296 16.93 -3.22 1.61
N VAL A 297 16.87 -2.13 0.86
CA VAL A 297 17.69 -0.95 1.13
C VAL A 297 16.87 0.07 1.91
N HIS A 298 17.44 0.57 3.01
CA HIS A 298 16.82 1.57 3.86
C HIS A 298 17.53 2.93 3.69
N PRO A 299 16.81 4.06 3.48
CA PRO A 299 17.42 5.37 3.26
C PRO A 299 18.28 5.87 4.42
N ALA A 300 18.10 5.35 5.63
CA ALA A 300 18.99 5.60 6.77
C ALA A 300 20.46 5.29 6.47
N ILE A 301 20.76 4.36 5.56
CA ILE A 301 22.14 3.97 5.25
C ILE A 301 22.97 5.16 4.77
N GLU A 302 22.38 6.08 4.00
CA GLU A 302 23.08 7.25 3.47
C GLU A 302 23.13 8.42 4.46
N ARG A 303 22.40 8.31 5.58
CA ARG A 303 22.40 9.31 6.65
C ARG A 303 23.43 9.03 7.74
N ILE A 304 24.01 7.83 7.76
CA ILE A 304 25.06 7.46 8.72
C ILE A 304 26.42 7.90 8.18
N GLU A 305 27.10 8.78 8.90
CA GLU A 305 28.42 9.25 8.52
C GLU A 305 29.46 8.12 8.56
N GLY A 306 30.29 8.03 7.52
CA GLY A 306 31.33 6.99 7.41
C GLY A 306 30.78 5.57 7.28
N ILE A 307 29.54 5.40 6.82
CA ILE A 307 28.85 4.10 6.74
C ILE A 307 29.66 3.02 5.99
N ALA A 308 30.40 3.40 4.94
CA ALA A 308 31.24 2.48 4.17
C ALA A 308 32.30 1.78 5.05
N ALA A 309 32.83 2.45 6.07
CA ALA A 309 33.78 1.89 7.03
C ALA A 309 33.11 1.16 8.20
N LYS A 310 31.90 1.59 8.60
CA LYS A 310 31.16 1.02 9.73
C LYS A 310 30.47 -0.30 9.41
N LEU A 311 30.08 -0.52 8.15
CA LEU A 311 29.48 -1.80 7.71
C LEU A 311 30.44 -2.97 7.92
N SER A 312 29.90 -4.10 8.36
CA SER A 312 30.62 -5.38 8.33
C SER A 312 30.93 -5.81 6.90
N GLU A 313 31.90 -6.72 6.72
CA GLU A 313 32.19 -7.31 5.40
C GLU A 313 30.97 -8.02 4.78
N ALA A 314 30.06 -8.56 5.60
CA ALA A 314 28.79 -9.10 5.10
C ALA A 314 27.86 -7.97 4.62
N GLY A 315 27.75 -6.88 5.39
CA GLY A 315 26.99 -5.69 5.03
C GLY A 315 27.48 -5.01 3.75
N LYS A 316 28.80 -4.83 3.60
CA LYS A 316 29.44 -4.27 2.39
C LYS A 316 29.10 -5.09 1.14
N ARG A 317 29.24 -6.42 1.21
CA ARG A 317 28.88 -7.32 0.11
C ARG A 317 27.38 -7.25 -0.22
N ALA A 318 26.52 -7.22 0.80
CA ALA A 318 25.09 -7.09 0.61
C ALA A 318 24.69 -5.76 -0.05
N ALA A 319 25.31 -4.64 0.36
CA ALA A 319 25.11 -3.32 -0.24
C ALA A 319 25.53 -3.28 -1.72
N LEU A 320 26.73 -3.80 -2.05
CA LEU A 320 27.20 -3.91 -3.44
C LEU A 320 26.30 -4.81 -4.30
N LEU A 321 25.78 -5.89 -3.74
CA LEU A 321 24.79 -6.74 -4.42
C LEU A 321 23.47 -6.00 -4.68
N CYS A 322 23.01 -5.17 -3.75
CA CYS A 322 21.82 -4.32 -3.95
C CYS A 322 22.05 -3.27 -5.03
N TYR A 323 23.21 -2.59 -5.00
CA TYR A 323 23.63 -1.66 -6.04
C TYR A 323 23.65 -2.32 -7.43
N ALA A 324 24.31 -3.49 -7.55
CA ALA A 324 24.42 -4.22 -8.81
C ALA A 324 23.06 -4.59 -9.41
N LYS A 325 22.10 -4.99 -8.57
CA LYS A 325 20.74 -5.40 -8.98
C LYS A 325 19.86 -4.23 -9.44
N GLY A 326 20.29 -2.99 -9.21
CA GLY A 326 19.61 -1.80 -9.66
C GLY A 326 18.34 -1.46 -8.91
N SER A 327 18.25 -1.80 -7.63
CA SER A 327 17.42 -1.01 -6.73
C SER A 327 18.11 0.33 -6.58
N ASP A 328 17.55 1.41 -7.14
CA ASP A 328 18.09 2.79 -7.12
C ASP A 328 18.08 3.43 -5.71
N ALA A 329 18.50 2.66 -4.72
CA ALA A 329 18.48 2.99 -3.30
C ALA A 329 19.89 2.99 -2.69
N ILE A 330 20.91 2.45 -3.39
CA ILE A 330 22.33 2.65 -3.05
C ILE A 330 22.91 3.55 -4.13
N SER A 331 23.42 4.71 -3.72
CA SER A 331 24.14 5.64 -4.61
C SER A 331 25.45 5.06 -5.15
N SER A 332 25.88 5.56 -6.31
CA SER A 332 27.19 5.25 -6.89
C SER A 332 28.33 5.63 -5.96
N GLU A 333 28.17 6.76 -5.27
CA GLU A 333 29.13 7.36 -4.34
C GLU A 333 29.36 6.43 -3.15
N LEU A 334 28.27 5.93 -2.53
CA LEU A 334 28.38 4.96 -1.45
C LEU A 334 28.99 3.64 -1.93
N ALA A 335 28.59 3.15 -3.10
CA ALA A 335 29.15 1.94 -3.66
C ALA A 335 30.66 2.08 -3.94
N GLN A 336 31.10 3.21 -4.49
CA GLN A 336 32.53 3.53 -4.69
C GLN A 336 33.28 3.58 -3.37
N ALA A 337 32.75 4.29 -2.35
CA ALA A 337 33.36 4.35 -1.03
C ALA A 337 33.53 2.97 -0.40
N ILE A 338 32.57 2.05 -0.59
CA ILE A 338 32.70 0.66 -0.13
C ILE A 338 33.83 -0.07 -0.88
N VAL A 339 33.96 0.13 -2.20
CA VAL A 339 35.04 -0.47 -3.01
C VAL A 339 36.40 0.05 -2.58
N GLU A 340 36.52 1.34 -2.25
CA GLU A 340 37.77 1.94 -1.77
C GLU A 340 38.18 1.39 -0.40
N VAL A 341 37.21 1.19 0.51
CA VAL A 341 37.46 0.68 1.86
C VAL A 341 37.65 -0.84 1.91
N SER A 342 36.96 -1.60 1.05
CA SER A 342 37.05 -3.06 0.97
C SER A 342 37.00 -3.55 -0.49
N PRO A 343 38.15 -3.52 -1.19
CA PRO A 343 38.27 -4.06 -2.55
C PRO A 343 37.90 -5.55 -2.62
N GLU A 344 38.17 -6.32 -1.56
CA GLU A 344 37.87 -7.76 -1.50
C GLU A 344 36.36 -8.03 -1.52
N SER A 345 35.55 -7.16 -0.89
CA SER A 345 34.09 -7.24 -0.94
C SER A 345 33.57 -7.08 -2.37
N TYR A 346 34.17 -6.20 -3.17
CA TYR A 346 33.84 -6.05 -4.60
C TYR A 346 34.13 -7.33 -5.37
N ASP A 347 35.34 -7.89 -5.24
CA ASP A 347 35.75 -9.05 -6.02
C ASP A 347 34.86 -10.27 -5.71
N GLN A 348 34.49 -10.45 -4.44
CA GLN A 348 33.55 -11.50 -4.03
C GLN A 348 32.15 -11.32 -4.64
N VAL A 349 31.64 -10.08 -4.69
CA VAL A 349 30.33 -9.80 -5.29
C VAL A 349 30.38 -9.97 -6.81
N PHE A 350 31.45 -9.52 -7.45
CA PHE A 350 31.65 -9.64 -8.89
C PHE A 350 31.57 -11.10 -9.37
N VAL A 351 32.20 -12.02 -8.64
CA VAL A 351 32.16 -13.46 -8.94
C VAL A 351 30.76 -14.08 -8.73
N GLN A 352 29.95 -13.54 -7.83
CA GLN A 352 28.60 -14.04 -7.53
C GLN A 352 27.55 -13.60 -8.56
N VAL A 353 27.78 -12.46 -9.22
CA VAL A 353 26.83 -11.87 -10.17
C VAL A 353 27.00 -12.52 -11.54
N LYS A 354 25.90 -13.03 -12.12
CA LYS A 354 25.91 -13.72 -13.42
C LYS A 354 25.19 -12.99 -14.55
N LYS A 355 24.40 -11.96 -14.24
CA LYS A 355 23.63 -11.22 -15.24
C LYS A 355 24.46 -10.05 -15.77
N PHE A 356 24.54 -9.95 -17.09
CA PHE A 356 25.32 -8.92 -17.78
C PHE A 356 25.02 -7.47 -17.30
N PRO A 357 23.75 -7.04 -17.14
CA PRO A 357 23.47 -5.68 -16.67
C PRO A 357 24.02 -5.37 -15.27
N TYR A 358 24.08 -6.38 -14.40
CA TYR A 358 24.58 -6.23 -13.03
C TYR A 358 26.11 -6.18 -13.01
N LEU A 359 26.76 -7.00 -13.86
CA LEU A 359 28.20 -6.95 -14.07
C LEU A 359 28.61 -5.57 -14.62
N GLN A 360 27.90 -5.08 -15.63
CA GLN A 360 28.15 -3.77 -16.23
C GLN A 360 28.03 -2.63 -15.20
N ARG A 361 27.01 -2.68 -14.33
CA ARG A 361 26.83 -1.68 -13.27
C ARG A 361 27.97 -1.71 -12.25
N LEU A 362 28.48 -2.89 -11.90
CA LEU A 362 29.65 -3.03 -11.02
C LEU A 362 30.95 -2.57 -11.70
N THR A 363 31.17 -2.90 -12.97
CA THR A 363 32.39 -2.47 -13.70
C THR A 363 32.48 -0.95 -13.79
N ASN A 364 31.35 -0.26 -13.89
CA ASN A 364 31.31 1.21 -13.91
C ASN A 364 31.84 1.84 -12.61
N LEU A 365 31.82 1.13 -11.47
CA LEU A 365 32.40 1.64 -10.22
C LEU A 365 33.93 1.75 -10.28
N LYS A 366 34.58 0.86 -11.03
CA LYS A 366 36.04 0.86 -11.23
C LYS A 366 36.46 1.60 -12.51
N TRP A 367 35.51 2.18 -13.27
CA TRP A 367 35.87 2.95 -14.45
C TRP A 367 36.64 4.20 -14.03
N PRO A 368 37.82 4.48 -14.60
CA PRO A 368 38.57 5.68 -14.24
C PRO A 368 37.75 6.92 -14.61
N SER A 369 37.75 7.93 -13.73
CA SER A 369 37.15 9.24 -14.04
C SER A 369 37.79 9.87 -15.28
N ASP A 370 37.10 10.81 -15.94
CA ASP A 370 37.64 11.51 -17.13
C ASP A 370 39.02 12.13 -16.86
N GLU A 371 39.24 12.70 -15.68
CA GLU A 371 40.55 13.23 -15.29
C GLU A 371 41.62 12.14 -15.09
N GLN A 372 41.26 10.98 -14.54
CA GLN A 372 42.16 9.84 -14.42
C GLN A 372 42.48 9.26 -15.79
N LEU A 373 41.48 9.12 -16.66
CA LEU A 373 41.63 8.71 -18.06
C LEU A 373 42.59 9.64 -18.78
N LEU A 374 42.46 10.96 -18.63
CA LEU A 374 43.35 11.94 -19.26
C LEU A 374 44.81 11.80 -18.82
N LYS A 375 45.07 11.41 -17.56
CA LYS A 375 46.41 11.18 -17.00
C LYS A 375 47.01 9.83 -17.41
N LEU A 376 46.24 8.91 -17.99
CA LEU A 376 46.75 7.63 -18.47
C LEU A 376 47.73 7.81 -19.63
N SER A 377 48.75 6.95 -19.66
CA SER A 377 49.68 6.88 -20.79
C SER A 377 48.92 6.56 -22.09
N PRO A 378 49.40 7.03 -23.25
CA PRO A 378 48.80 6.68 -24.55
C PRO A 378 48.65 5.16 -24.76
N LYS A 379 49.60 4.37 -24.23
CA LYS A 379 49.57 2.91 -24.28
C LYS A 379 48.42 2.33 -23.45
N THR A 380 48.17 2.85 -22.25
CA THR A 380 47.09 2.40 -21.38
C THR A 380 45.72 2.81 -21.91
N LYS A 381 45.58 4.03 -22.46
CA LYS A 381 44.36 4.49 -23.14
C LYS A 381 44.00 3.58 -24.31
N ARG A 382 45.00 3.20 -25.11
CA ARG A 382 44.84 2.27 -26.23
C ARG A 382 44.34 0.90 -25.76
N LEU A 383 44.93 0.32 -24.72
CA LEU A 383 44.49 -0.97 -24.16
C LEU A 383 43.05 -0.93 -23.63
N LEU A 384 42.66 0.16 -22.98
CA LEU A 384 41.28 0.36 -22.53
C LEU A 384 40.31 0.45 -23.71
N LEU A 385 40.65 1.22 -24.75
CA LEU A 385 39.86 1.32 -25.99
C LEU A 385 39.76 -0.01 -26.74
N GLU A 386 40.86 -0.77 -26.84
CA GLU A 386 40.85 -2.11 -27.45
C GLU A 386 39.94 -3.06 -26.68
N GLY A 387 39.98 -3.04 -25.34
CA GLY A 387 39.06 -3.80 -24.49
C GLY A 387 37.59 -3.38 -24.63
N ASP A 388 37.30 -2.08 -24.72
CA ASP A 388 35.94 -1.53 -24.87
C ASP A 388 35.35 -1.83 -26.26
N LEU A 389 36.22 -1.88 -27.28
CA LEU A 389 35.86 -2.26 -28.65
C LEU A 389 35.86 -3.79 -28.87
N GLY A 390 36.31 -4.58 -27.88
CA GLY A 390 36.37 -6.04 -27.94
C GLY A 390 37.44 -6.60 -28.90
N ILE A 391 38.57 -5.91 -29.06
CA ILE A 391 39.67 -6.21 -30.00
C ILE A 391 40.88 -6.83 -29.30
#